data_AF-A0A0V0RAP7-F1
#
_entry.id   AF-A0A0V0RAP7-F1
#
_cell.length_a   1.000
_cell.length_b   1.000
_cell.length_c   1.000
_cell.angle_alpha   90.00
_cell.angle_beta   90.00
_cell.angle_gamma   90.00
#
_symmetry.space_group_name_H-M   'P 1'
#
loop_
_entity.id
_entity.type
_entity.pdbx_description
1 polymer ?
#
loop_
_entity_poly.entity_id
_entity_poly.type
_entity_poly.pdbx_seq_one_letter_code
_entity_poly.pdbx_strand_id
1 'polypeptide(L)' 'LLTVESADRPGLLVDLVKIITDINIAVESGEFDTEGLLAKAKFHVSYRGKPIIKPLQQ' A
#
# COMPACT_ATOMS: atom_id res chain seq x y z
N LEU A 1 3.65 8.24 2.13
CA LEU A 1 4.22 6.87 2.13
C LEU A 1 3.31 6.01 3.00
N LEU A 2 2.70 4.97 2.43
CA LEU A 2 1.90 3.99 3.15
C LEU A 2 2.76 2.75 3.39
N THR A 3 2.94 2.36 4.66
CA THR A 3 3.71 1.18 5.03
C THR A 3 2.77 0.13 5.63
N VAL A 4 2.90 -1.11 5.19
CA VAL A 4 2.11 -2.25 5.66
C VAL A 4 3.05 -3.38 6.06
N GLU A 5 2.82 -3.96 7.22
CA GLU A 5 3.49 -5.18 7.68
C GLU A 5 2.41 -6.21 8.03
N SER A 6 2.53 -7.41 7.47
CA SER A 6 1.51 -8.46 7.58
C SER A 6 2.14 -9.84 7.49
N ALA A 7 1.42 -10.87 7.94
CA ALA A 7 1.71 -12.23 7.54
C ALA A 7 1.63 -12.36 6.01
N ASP A 8 2.59 -13.04 5.40
CA ASP A 8 2.62 -13.32 3.98
C ASP A 8 1.58 -14.40 3.63
N ARG A 9 0.93 -14.22 2.48
CA ARG A 9 -0.05 -15.17 1.95
C ARG A 9 -0.20 -14.98 0.43
N PRO A 10 -0.59 -16.03 -0.32
CA PRO A 10 -0.94 -15.91 -1.72
C PRO A 10 -1.98 -14.81 -1.95
N GLY A 11 -1.71 -13.93 -2.92
CA GLY A 11 -2.62 -12.84 -3.29
C GLY A 11 -2.49 -11.56 -2.46
N LEU A 12 -1.67 -11.52 -1.40
CA LEU A 12 -1.55 -10.37 -0.50
C LEU A 12 -1.29 -9.03 -1.24
N LEU A 13 -0.33 -9.00 -2.16
CA LEU A 13 -0.03 -7.76 -2.89
C LEU A 13 -1.22 -7.26 -3.72
N VAL A 14 -1.96 -8.18 -4.35
CA VAL A 14 -3.15 -7.85 -5.14
C VAL A 14 -4.26 -7.32 -4.24
N ASP A 15 -4.51 -7.98 -3.10
CA ASP A 15 -5.47 -7.53 -2.10
C ASP A 15 -5.15 -6.11 -1.62
N LEU A 16 -3.89 -5.84 -1.28
CA LEU A 16 -3.43 -4.53 -0.80
C LEU A 16 -3.66 -3.44 -1.85
N VAL A 17 -3.20 -3.66 -3.09
CA VAL A 17 -3.39 -2.68 -4.17
C VAL A 17 -4.88 -2.45 -4.42
N LYS A 18 -5.68 -3.52 -4.47
CA LYS A 18 -7.13 -3.43 -4.67
C LYS A 18 -7.80 -2.60 -3.57
N ILE A 19 -7.51 -2.88 -2.30
CA ILE A 19 -8.08 -2.13 -1.16
C ILE A 19 -7.74 -0.64 -1.26
N ILE A 20 -6.48 -0.31 -1.59
CA ILE A 20 -6.03 1.07 -1.75
C ILE A 20 -6.80 1.75 -2.90
N THR A 21 -6.94 1.08 -4.05
CA THR A 21 -7.66 1.64 -5.20
C THR A 21 -9.16 1.74 -4.99
N ASP A 22 -9.77 0.80 -4.26
CA ASP A 22 -11.22 0.77 -3.97
C ASP A 22 -11.67 1.99 -3.15
N ILE A 23 -10.75 2.63 -2.40
CA ILE A 23 -11.00 3.87 -1.64
C ILE A 23 -10.55 5.13 -2.40
N ASN A 24 -10.37 5.06 -3.72
CA ASN A 24 -9.97 6.16 -4.60
C ASN A 24 -8.57 6.74 -4.31
N ILE A 25 -7.66 5.91 -3.77
CA ILE A 25 -6.25 6.25 -3.64
C ILE A 25 -5.48 5.52 -4.74
N ALA A 26 -4.66 6.24 -5.50
CA ALA A 26 -3.80 5.64 -6.52
C ALA A 26 -2.49 5.17 -5.91
N VAL A 27 -1.98 4.02 -6.37
CA VAL A 27 -0.63 3.53 -6.08
C VAL A 27 0.27 3.96 -7.23
N GLU A 28 1.22 4.86 -6.97
CA GLU A 28 2.15 5.40 -7.97
C GLU A 28 3.38 4.50 -8.15
N SER A 29 3.87 3.95 -7.03
CA SER A 29 4.95 2.98 -6.98
C SER A 29 4.93 2.25 -5.65
N GLY A 30 5.61 1.10 -5.58
CA GLY A 30 5.79 0.40 -4.32
C GLY A 30 6.97 -0.55 -4.30
N GLU A 31 7.41 -0.85 -3.09
CA GLU A 31 8.39 -1.88 -2.75
C GLU A 31 7.65 -2.96 -1.94
N PHE A 32 7.92 -4.22 -2.24
CA PHE A 32 7.29 -5.36 -1.57
C PHE A 32 8.37 -6.40 -1.28
N ASP A 33 8.63 -6.61 0.00
CA ASP A 33 9.64 -7.54 0.51
C ASP A 33 8.98 -8.65 1.31
N THR A 34 9.51 -9.87 1.18
CA THR A 34 9.06 -11.02 1.96
C THR A 34 10.25 -11.70 2.63
N GLU A 35 10.17 -11.88 3.94
CA GLU A 35 11.15 -12.62 4.74
C GLU A 35 10.43 -13.72 5.52
N GLY A 36 10.53 -14.97 5.04
CA GLY A 36 9.81 -16.10 5.63
C GLY A 36 8.30 -15.94 5.49
N LEU A 37 7.58 -15.80 6.62
CA LEU A 37 6.13 -15.58 6.67
C LEU A 37 5.76 -14.11 6.89
N LEU A 38 6.71 -13.19 6.81
CA LEU A 38 6.50 -11.76 7.02
C LEU A 38 6.59 -11.02 5.69
N ALA A 39 5.57 -10.25 5.36
CA ALA A 39 5.54 -9.36 4.21
C ALA A 39 5.59 -7.90 4.68
N LYS A 40 6.46 -7.11 4.05
CA LYS A 40 6.60 -5.66 4.26
C LYS A 40 6.37 -4.97 2.93
N ALA A 41 5.45 -4.02 2.91
CA ALA A 41 5.12 -3.24 1.72
C ALA A 41 5.23 -1.75 2.00
N LYS A 42 5.80 -1.00 1.05
CA LYS A 42 5.83 0.46 1.06
C LYS A 42 5.24 0.96 -0.25
N PHE A 43 4.21 1.80 -0.17
CA PHE A 43 3.56 2.38 -1.33
C PHE A 43 3.67 3.91 -1.33
N HIS A 44 4.11 4.47 -2.44
CA HIS A 44 3.86 5.88 -2.76
C HIS A 44 2.46 5.98 -3.34
N VAL A 45 1.61 6.74 -2.65
CA VAL A 45 0.19 6.84 -2.99
C VAL A 45 -0.23 8.29 -3.19
N SER A 46 -1.24 8.49 -4.02
CA SER A 46 -1.81 9.80 -4.30
C SER A 46 -3.34 9.80 -4.14
N TYR A 47 -3.89 10.94 -3.73
CA TYR A 47 -5.31 11.20 -3.74
C TYR A 47 -5.58 12.39 -4.67
N ARG A 48 -6.42 12.19 -5.70
CA ARG A 48 -6.73 13.20 -6.72
C ARG A 48 -5.46 13.83 -7.35
N GLY A 49 -4.48 12.97 -7.67
CA GLY A 49 -3.21 13.38 -8.28
C GLY A 49 -2.24 14.10 -7.34
N LYS A 50 -2.56 14.21 -6.05
CA LYS A 50 -1.68 14.82 -5.04
C LYS A 50 -1.07 13.74 -4.14
N PRO A 51 0.26 13.73 -3.95
CA PRO A 51 0.90 12.77 -3.05
C PRO A 51 0.36 12.85 -1.62
N ILE A 52 0.06 11.70 -1.03
CA ILE A 52 -0.31 11.62 0.39
C ILE A 52 0.98 11.49 1.21
N ILE A 53 1.44 12.63 1.72
CA ILE A 53 2.66 12.75 2.53
C ILE A 53 2.39 12.94 4.03
N LYS A 54 1.13 13.17 4.41
CA LYS A 54 0.65 13.26 5.78
C LYS A 54 -0.64 12.44 5.92
N PRO A 55 -1.00 11.97 7.12
CA PRO A 55 -2.30 11.34 7.34
C PRO A 55 -3.43 12.23 6.80
N LEU A 56 -4.47 11.63 6.20
CA LEU A 56 -5.69 12.39 5.90
C LEU A 56 -6.24 12.93 7.22
N GLN A 57 -6.21 14.25 7.37
CA GLN A 57 -6.89 14.91 8.48
C GLN A 57 -8.35 15.10 8.06
N GLN A 58 -9.28 14.71 8.93
CA GLN A 58 -10.71 15.00 8.77
C GLN A 58 -10.98 16.49 8.91
#